data_AF-A0A915P9H4-F1
#
_entry.id   AF-A0A915P9H4-F1
#
_cell.length_a   1.000
_cell.length_b   1.000
_cell.length_c   1.000
_cell.angle_alpha   90.00
_cell.angle_beta   90.00
_cell.angle_gamma   90.00
#
_symmetry.space_group_name_H-M   'P 1'
#
loop_
_entity.id
_entity.type
_entity.pdbx_description
1 polymer ?
#
loop_
_entity_poly.entity_id
_entity_poly.type
_entity_poly.pdbx_seq_one_letter_code
_entity_poly.pdbx_strand_id
1 'polypeptide(L)'
;MGVCQSNEVIKARNVSNRIDKQLQVDPKELVQKLLLLGPAESGKSTCVKQMQILHLNGFTHAEVEERKCIIYSNTVRSMLELLEAKSDLCLEFEDKNMMNYANSIRKHIDNGLEFAPFNSQIKEAIQKLWQDPTIRLAYEKRADYHIHDSALYYFENIERIAEKDYRPTNQDILHTRVPTTGVVKLLFTLNGIDFK
;
A
#
# COMPACT_ATOMS: atom_id res chain seq x y z
N MET A 1 37.94 22.94 -52.58
CA MET A 1 36.99 21.81 -52.55
C MET A 1 35.90 22.13 -51.54
N GLY A 2 34.81 22.76 -51.99
CA GLY A 2 33.71 23.22 -51.14
C GLY A 2 32.71 22.09 -50.94
N VAL A 3 32.52 21.67 -49.69
CA VAL A 3 31.56 20.64 -49.33
C VAL A 3 30.18 21.30 -49.20
N CYS A 4 29.34 21.14 -50.22
CA CYS A 4 27.90 21.43 -50.14
C CYS A 4 27.27 20.43 -49.17
N GLN A 5 27.23 20.77 -47.88
CA GLN A 5 26.42 20.02 -46.93
C GLN A 5 24.96 20.40 -47.15
N SER A 6 24.09 19.40 -47.33
CA SER A 6 22.65 19.61 -47.42
C SER A 6 22.14 20.25 -46.12
N ASN A 7 21.10 21.08 -46.23
CA ASN A 7 20.48 21.74 -45.06
C ASN A 7 20.08 20.75 -43.96
N GLU A 8 19.80 19.49 -44.31
CA GLU A 8 19.52 18.41 -43.38
C GLU A 8 20.72 18.03 -42.52
N VAL A 9 21.92 17.98 -43.09
CA VAL A 9 23.17 17.67 -42.36
C VAL A 9 23.48 18.77 -41.34
N ILE A 10 23.25 20.03 -41.70
CA ILE A 10 23.43 21.17 -40.80
C ILE A 10 22.43 21.11 -39.64
N LYS A 11 21.15 20.79 -39.92
CA LYS A 11 20.12 20.61 -38.89
C LYS A 11 20.46 19.44 -37.95
N ALA A 12 20.86 18.29 -38.49
CA ALA A 12 21.24 17.13 -37.69
C ALA A 12 22.44 17.42 -36.77
N ARG A 13 23.45 18.13 -37.29
CA ARG A 13 24.62 18.56 -36.50
C ARG A 13 24.25 19.52 -35.38
N ASN A 14 23.32 20.45 -35.64
CA ASN A 14 22.82 21.37 -34.61
C ASN A 14 22.03 20.64 -33.52
N VAL A 15 21.26 19.60 -33.87
CA VAL A 15 20.58 18.73 -32.90
C VAL A 15 21.60 17.94 -32.08
N SER A 16 22.59 17.31 -32.73
CA SER A 16 23.67 16.58 -32.05
C SER A 16 24.40 17.48 -31.06
N ASN A 17 24.84 18.67 -31.50
CA ASN A 17 25.52 19.62 -30.63
C ASN A 17 24.67 20.07 -29.43
N ARG A 18 23.34 20.12 -29.57
CA ARG A 18 22.43 20.45 -28.46
C ARG A 18 22.32 19.27 -27.48
N ILE A 19 22.21 18.04 -27.99
CA ILE A 19 22.20 16.83 -27.17
C ILE A 19 23.53 16.69 -26.42
N ASP A 20 24.66 16.86 -27.11
CA ASP A 20 25.99 16.77 -26.51
C ASP A 20 26.19 17.83 -25.41
N LYS A 21 25.67 19.05 -25.62
CA LYS A 21 25.66 20.08 -24.57
C LYS A 21 24.76 19.69 -23.40
N GLN A 22 23.59 19.09 -23.63
CA GLN A 22 22.73 18.60 -22.54
C GLN A 22 23.41 17.47 -21.75
N LEU A 23 24.10 16.55 -22.43
CA LEU A 23 24.85 15.45 -21.81
C LEU A 23 26.10 15.92 -21.05
N GLN A 24 26.71 17.04 -21.47
CA GLN A 24 27.84 17.66 -20.74
C GLN A 24 27.39 18.52 -19.56
N VAL A 25 26.16 19.07 -19.61
CA VAL A 25 25.57 19.89 -18.55
C VAL A 25 24.94 19.03 -17.47
N ASP A 26 24.62 17.75 -17.71
CA ASP A 26 24.43 16.77 -16.63
C ASP A 26 25.78 16.62 -15.92
N PRO A 27 26.01 17.32 -14.79
CA PRO A 27 27.16 17.02 -13.99
C PRO A 27 27.00 15.55 -13.58
N LYS A 28 28.08 14.86 -13.25
CA LYS A 28 27.91 13.66 -12.43
C LYS A 28 27.38 14.13 -11.07
N GLU A 29 26.11 14.49 -10.97
CA GLU A 29 25.40 14.54 -9.71
C GLU A 29 25.69 13.20 -9.07
N LEU A 30 26.36 13.25 -7.93
CA LEU A 30 26.75 12.08 -7.16
C LEU A 30 25.47 11.50 -6.54
N VAL A 31 24.64 10.91 -7.40
CA VAL A 31 23.40 10.28 -7.01
C VAL A 31 23.72 8.86 -6.58
N GLN A 32 23.56 8.59 -5.29
CA GLN A 32 23.75 7.27 -4.73
C GLN A 32 22.55 6.39 -5.06
N LYS A 33 22.79 5.28 -5.76
CA LYS A 33 21.73 4.32 -6.11
C LYS A 33 21.50 3.33 -4.98
N LEU A 34 20.27 3.25 -4.47
CA LEU A 34 19.87 2.31 -3.43
C LEU A 34 18.85 1.31 -3.99
N LEU A 35 19.19 0.01 -3.91
CA LEU A 35 18.29 -1.07 -4.34
C LEU A 35 17.81 -1.86 -3.12
N LEU A 36 16.50 -1.87 -2.90
CA LEU A 36 15.87 -2.69 -1.85
C LEU A 36 15.47 -4.05 -2.43
N LEU A 37 16.08 -5.11 -1.92
CA LEU A 37 15.79 -6.51 -2.29
C LEU A 37 15.31 -7.31 -1.07
N GLY A 38 14.51 -8.33 -1.33
CA GLY A 38 13.96 -9.19 -0.29
C GLY A 38 12.69 -9.92 -0.76
N PRO A 39 12.25 -10.98 -0.07
CA PRO A 39 11.05 -11.73 -0.41
C PRO A 39 9.80 -10.85 -0.37
N ALA A 40 8.66 -11.32 -0.89
CA ALA A 40 7.39 -10.63 -0.70
C ALA A 40 7.19 -10.32 0.81
N GLU A 41 6.57 -9.17 1.11
CA GLU A 41 6.17 -8.80 2.47
C GLU A 41 7.31 -8.50 3.47
N SER A 42 8.57 -8.56 3.05
CA SER A 42 9.74 -8.13 3.85
C SER A 42 9.80 -6.63 4.21
N GLY A 43 8.74 -5.86 3.98
CA GLY A 43 8.68 -4.44 4.34
C GLY A 43 9.34 -3.46 3.37
N LYS A 44 9.81 -3.90 2.19
CA LYS A 44 10.45 -3.01 1.18
C LYS A 44 9.59 -1.79 0.82
N SER A 45 8.32 -2.01 0.47
CA SER A 45 7.40 -0.93 0.14
C SER A 45 7.14 -0.02 1.34
N THR A 46 7.16 -0.57 2.56
CA THR A 46 7.08 0.20 3.80
C THR A 46 8.30 1.10 3.99
N CYS A 47 9.51 0.61 3.71
CA CYS A 47 10.72 1.45 3.72
C CYS A 47 10.64 2.59 2.70
N VAL A 48 10.14 2.33 1.49
CA VAL A 48 9.94 3.38 0.47
C VAL A 48 8.93 4.43 0.95
N LYS A 49 7.80 4.00 1.53
CA LYS A 49 6.81 4.92 2.13
C LYS A 49 7.41 5.76 3.27
N GLN A 50 8.27 5.17 4.11
CA GLN A 50 8.97 5.91 5.16
C GLN A 50 9.91 6.97 4.60
N MET A 51 10.64 6.67 3.51
CA MET A 51 11.47 7.67 2.83
C MET A 51 10.62 8.83 2.29
N GLN A 52 9.43 8.54 1.75
CA GLN A 52 8.50 9.58 1.31
C GLN A 52 8.02 10.47 2.47
N ILE A 53 7.68 9.87 3.61
CA ILE A 53 7.27 10.60 4.82
C ILE A 53 8.40 11.49 5.36
N LEU A 54 9.60 10.94 5.47
CA LEU A 54 10.72 11.61 6.15
C LEU A 54 11.44 12.62 5.27
N HIS A 55 11.47 12.41 3.95
CA HIS A 55 12.33 13.18 3.04
C HIS A 55 11.61 13.86 1.88
N LEU A 56 10.32 13.56 1.62
CA LEU A 56 9.57 14.09 0.46
C LEU A 56 8.25 14.78 0.81
N ASN A 57 8.18 15.43 1.97
CA ASN A 57 6.98 16.15 2.44
C ASN A 57 5.74 15.25 2.61
N GLY A 58 5.91 13.93 2.72
CA GLY A 58 4.83 12.98 2.93
C GLY A 58 3.94 12.74 1.71
N PHE A 59 2.69 12.37 1.98
CA PHE A 59 1.70 12.05 0.96
C PHE A 59 0.80 13.26 0.68
N THR A 60 0.56 13.50 -0.60
CA THR A 60 -0.41 14.51 -1.06
C THR A 60 -1.83 14.12 -0.67
N HIS A 61 -2.75 15.10 -0.65
CA HIS A 61 -4.16 14.82 -0.37
C HIS A 61 -4.76 13.80 -1.35
N ALA A 62 -4.39 13.85 -2.62
CA ALA A 62 -4.87 12.91 -3.62
C ALA A 62 -4.40 11.47 -3.33
N GLU A 63 -3.12 11.29 -2.96
CA GLU A 63 -2.59 9.99 -2.56
C GLU A 63 -3.24 9.47 -1.28
N VAL A 64 -3.48 10.34 -0.29
CA VAL A 64 -4.17 9.97 0.95
C VAL A 64 -5.60 9.45 0.65
N GLU A 65 -6.34 10.13 -0.23
CA GLU A 65 -7.68 9.68 -0.63
C GLU A 65 -7.65 8.37 -1.42
N GLU A 66 -6.67 8.17 -2.30
CA GLU A 66 -6.50 6.88 -2.99
C GLU A 66 -6.20 5.74 -2.00
N ARG A 67 -5.41 6.01 -0.95
CA ARG A 67 -5.10 5.00 0.07
C ARG A 67 -6.30 4.67 0.95
N LYS A 68 -7.26 5.58 1.10
CA LYS A 68 -8.46 5.38 1.91
C LYS A 68 -9.25 4.15 1.50
N CYS A 69 -9.52 3.97 0.20
CA CYS A 69 -10.27 2.81 -0.28
C CYS A 69 -9.48 1.49 -0.13
N ILE A 70 -8.15 1.56 -0.24
CA ILE A 70 -7.26 0.41 -0.04
C ILE A 70 -7.29 -0.03 1.43
N ILE A 71 -7.33 0.91 2.37
CA ILE A 71 -7.45 0.62 3.80
C ILE A 71 -8.76 -0.12 4.09
N TYR A 72 -9.88 0.32 3.50
CA TYR A 72 -11.15 -0.39 3.62
C TYR A 72 -11.05 -1.83 3.10
N SER A 73 -10.53 -2.02 1.89
CA SER A 73 -10.40 -3.35 1.29
C SER A 73 -9.47 -4.25 2.10
N ASN A 74 -8.30 -3.76 2.51
CA ASN A 74 -7.37 -4.52 3.34
C ASN A 74 -8.00 -4.93 4.68
N THR A 75 -8.81 -4.06 5.30
CA THR A 75 -9.47 -4.36 6.57
C THR A 75 -10.50 -5.49 6.44
N VAL A 76 -11.41 -5.42 5.45
CA VAL A 76 -12.44 -6.46 5.28
C VAL A 76 -11.87 -7.78 4.77
N ARG A 77 -10.85 -7.72 3.88
CA ARG A 77 -10.14 -8.93 3.42
C ARG A 77 -9.37 -9.60 4.55
N SER A 78 -8.70 -8.83 5.42
CA SER A 78 -8.02 -9.40 6.59
C SER A 78 -9.00 -10.13 7.52
N MET A 79 -10.24 -9.63 7.66
CA MET A 79 -11.27 -10.32 8.44
C MET A 79 -11.78 -11.57 7.73
N LEU A 80 -11.93 -11.54 6.41
CA LEU A 80 -12.29 -12.72 5.62
C LEU A 80 -11.23 -13.82 5.73
N GLU A 81 -9.95 -13.47 5.64
CA GLU A 81 -8.82 -14.40 5.82
C GLU A 81 -8.89 -15.10 7.19
N LEU A 82 -9.24 -14.38 8.27
CA LEU A 82 -9.45 -15.00 9.58
C LEU A 82 -10.67 -15.92 9.64
N LEU A 83 -11.75 -15.58 8.95
CA LEU A 83 -12.95 -16.41 8.88
C LEU A 83 -12.71 -17.71 8.10
N GLU A 84 -11.88 -17.64 7.07
CA GLU A 84 -11.41 -18.80 6.30
C GLU A 84 -10.47 -19.66 7.16
N ALA A 85 -9.48 -19.06 7.81
CA ALA A 85 -8.57 -19.75 8.72
C ALA A 85 -9.30 -20.43 9.89
N LYS A 86 -10.32 -19.79 10.48
CA LYS A 86 -11.23 -20.42 11.45
C LYS A 86 -11.82 -21.72 10.91
N SER A 87 -12.26 -21.70 9.66
CA SER A 87 -12.89 -22.86 9.02
C SER A 87 -11.88 -23.97 8.74
N ASP A 88 -10.67 -23.62 8.28
CA ASP A 88 -9.58 -24.58 8.04
C ASP A 88 -9.07 -25.22 9.33
N LEU A 89 -9.10 -24.48 10.44
CA LEU A 89 -8.76 -24.96 11.77
C LEU A 89 -9.90 -25.73 12.45
N CYS A 90 -11.05 -25.90 11.78
CA CYS A 90 -12.27 -26.53 12.31
C CYS A 90 -12.72 -25.93 13.65
N LEU A 91 -12.47 -24.64 13.88
CA LEU A 91 -12.96 -23.94 15.06
C LEU A 91 -14.41 -23.58 14.82
N GLU A 92 -15.28 -23.74 15.82
CA GLU A 92 -16.68 -23.32 15.72
C GLU A 92 -16.97 -22.10 16.59
N PHE A 93 -17.95 -21.30 16.15
CA PHE A 93 -18.43 -20.22 16.98
C PHE A 93 -19.29 -20.79 18.11
N GLU A 94 -19.05 -20.31 19.33
CA GLU A 94 -19.93 -20.62 20.46
C GLU A 94 -21.28 -19.90 20.31
N ASP A 95 -21.25 -18.63 19.90
CA ASP A 95 -22.44 -17.83 19.63
C ASP A 95 -22.87 -17.95 18.15
N LYS A 96 -24.07 -18.47 17.94
CA LYS A 96 -24.69 -18.61 16.61
C LYS A 96 -24.87 -17.26 15.90
N ASN A 97 -24.94 -16.14 16.63
CA ASN A 97 -25.04 -14.81 16.03
C ASN A 97 -23.75 -14.40 15.31
N MET A 98 -22.59 -14.96 15.68
CA MET A 98 -21.31 -14.68 14.99
C MET A 98 -21.35 -15.05 13.52
N MET A 99 -22.13 -16.08 13.17
CA MET A 99 -22.32 -16.47 11.77
C MET A 99 -23.03 -15.38 10.96
N ASN A 100 -23.93 -14.60 11.58
CA ASN A 100 -24.59 -13.47 10.90
C ASN A 100 -23.58 -12.35 10.60
N TYR A 101 -22.70 -12.03 11.55
CA TYR A 101 -21.62 -11.07 11.34
C TYR A 101 -20.64 -11.55 10.26
N ALA A 102 -20.18 -12.81 10.32
CA ALA A 102 -19.31 -13.40 9.29
C ALA A 102 -19.95 -13.33 7.89
N ASN A 103 -21.24 -13.66 7.77
CA ASN A 103 -21.97 -13.56 6.52
C ASN A 103 -22.13 -12.12 6.04
N SER A 104 -22.21 -11.14 6.94
CA SER A 104 -22.27 -9.73 6.57
C SER A 104 -20.97 -9.24 5.93
N ILE A 105 -19.80 -9.70 6.42
CA ILE A 105 -18.49 -9.40 5.82
C ILE A 105 -18.38 -10.02 4.42
N ARG A 106 -18.76 -11.30 4.27
CA ARG A 106 -18.76 -11.99 2.96
C ARG A 106 -19.64 -11.25 1.95
N LYS A 107 -20.90 -10.98 2.32
CA LYS A 107 -21.85 -10.24 1.46
C LYS A 107 -21.35 -8.85 1.08
N HIS A 108 -20.66 -8.16 1.97
CA HIS A 108 -20.10 -6.85 1.68
C HIS A 108 -19.07 -6.92 0.54
N ILE A 109 -18.19 -7.92 0.58
CA ILE A 109 -17.20 -8.15 -0.48
C ILE A 109 -17.89 -8.64 -1.76
N ASP A 110 -18.82 -9.60 -1.67
CA ASP A 110 -19.54 -10.15 -2.82
C ASP A 110 -20.35 -9.08 -3.59
N ASN A 111 -20.85 -8.06 -2.86
CA ASN A 111 -21.55 -6.93 -3.45
C ASN A 111 -20.60 -5.88 -4.05
N GLY A 112 -19.29 -6.12 -4.10
CA GLY A 112 -18.29 -5.19 -4.62
C GLY A 112 -18.05 -3.96 -3.75
N LEU A 113 -18.44 -4.01 -2.47
CA LEU A 113 -18.34 -2.87 -1.55
C LEU A 113 -17.01 -2.81 -0.79
N GLU A 114 -16.05 -3.70 -1.10
CA GLU A 114 -14.79 -3.80 -0.36
C GLU A 114 -13.96 -2.50 -0.33
N PHE A 115 -14.13 -1.61 -1.30
CA PHE A 115 -13.45 -0.32 -1.38
C PHE A 115 -14.29 0.84 -0.83
N ALA A 116 -15.51 0.58 -0.38
CA ALA A 116 -16.46 1.59 0.09
C ALA A 116 -16.28 1.88 1.59
N PRO A 117 -16.68 3.08 2.06
CA PRO A 117 -16.73 3.38 3.48
C PRO A 117 -17.61 2.38 4.24
N PHE A 118 -17.18 2.04 5.45
CA PHE A 118 -17.95 1.13 6.29
C PHE A 118 -19.23 1.78 6.79
N ASN A 119 -20.33 1.04 6.69
CA ASN A 119 -21.56 1.38 7.39
C ASN A 119 -21.51 0.83 8.83
N SER A 120 -22.50 1.20 9.65
CA SER A 120 -22.57 0.74 11.05
C SER A 120 -22.60 -0.78 11.18
N GLN A 121 -23.21 -1.49 10.23
CA GLN A 121 -23.30 -2.94 10.24
C GLN A 121 -21.92 -3.60 10.07
N ILE A 122 -21.11 -3.14 9.12
CA ILE A 122 -19.77 -3.70 8.87
C ILE A 122 -18.81 -3.34 10.00
N LYS A 123 -18.89 -2.11 10.51
CA LYS A 123 -18.16 -1.69 11.71
C LYS A 123 -18.45 -2.64 12.88
N GLU A 124 -19.73 -2.83 13.21
CA GLU A 124 -20.15 -3.70 14.30
C GLU A 124 -19.72 -5.15 14.07
N ALA A 125 -19.86 -5.65 12.84
CA ALA A 125 -19.44 -7.01 12.49
C ALA A 125 -17.94 -7.23 12.74
N ILE A 126 -17.08 -6.32 12.28
CA ILE A 126 -15.63 -6.41 12.52
C ILE A 126 -15.32 -6.35 14.01
N GLN A 127 -15.98 -5.44 14.75
CA GLN A 127 -15.78 -5.30 16.21
C GLN A 127 -16.17 -6.58 16.95
N LYS A 128 -17.35 -7.15 16.65
CA LYS A 128 -17.85 -8.35 17.31
C LYS A 128 -17.04 -9.58 16.96
N LEU A 129 -16.71 -9.77 15.69
CA LEU A 129 -15.84 -10.86 15.25
C LEU A 129 -14.44 -10.75 15.88
N TRP A 130 -13.86 -9.55 15.97
CA TRP A 130 -12.54 -9.40 16.60
C TRP A 130 -12.55 -9.65 18.11
N GLN A 131 -13.68 -9.44 18.78
CA GLN A 131 -13.84 -9.75 20.21
C GLN A 131 -14.12 -11.23 20.48
N ASP A 132 -14.51 -11.99 19.46
CA ASP A 132 -14.86 -13.39 19.59
C ASP A 132 -13.62 -14.27 19.89
N PRO A 133 -13.67 -15.16 20.90
CA PRO A 133 -12.55 -16.02 21.27
C PRO A 133 -12.08 -16.94 20.13
N THR A 134 -12.99 -17.41 19.28
CA THR A 134 -12.66 -18.31 18.17
C THR A 134 -11.85 -17.57 17.10
N ILE A 135 -12.20 -16.31 16.77
CA ILE A 135 -11.39 -15.47 15.87
C ILE A 135 -10.05 -15.10 16.49
N ARG A 136 -10.02 -14.79 17.79
CA ARG A 136 -8.76 -14.53 18.51
C ARG A 136 -7.83 -15.73 18.47
N LEU A 137 -8.35 -16.92 18.74
CA LEU A 137 -7.59 -18.17 18.67
C LEU A 137 -7.09 -18.46 17.26
N ALA A 138 -7.91 -18.19 16.23
CA ALA A 138 -7.46 -18.27 14.84
C ALA A 138 -6.25 -17.34 14.65
N TYR A 139 -6.36 -16.05 15.01
CA TYR A 139 -5.27 -15.07 14.87
C TYR A 139 -4.00 -15.42 15.67
N GLU A 140 -4.11 -16.07 16.83
CA GLU A 140 -2.96 -16.57 17.58
C GLU A 140 -2.17 -17.62 16.78
N LYS A 141 -2.88 -18.46 16.03
CA LYS A 141 -2.31 -19.46 15.11
C LYS A 141 -1.92 -18.93 13.74
N ARG A 142 -1.88 -17.60 13.55
CA ARG A 142 -1.52 -16.96 12.27
C ARG A 142 -0.17 -17.35 11.68
N ALA A 143 0.71 -18.00 12.45
CA ALA A 143 1.96 -18.53 11.92
C ALA A 143 1.76 -19.77 11.02
N ASP A 144 0.61 -20.45 11.15
CA ASP A 144 0.31 -21.71 10.46
C ASP A 144 -0.30 -21.48 9.06
N TYR A 145 -0.72 -20.26 8.75
CA TYR A 145 -1.38 -19.89 7.51
C TYR A 145 -1.05 -18.45 7.11
N HIS A 146 -1.40 -18.07 5.88
CA HIS A 146 -1.09 -16.74 5.38
C HIS A 146 -2.17 -15.74 5.77
N ILE A 147 -1.82 -14.71 6.54
CA ILE A 147 -2.67 -13.55 6.82
C ILE A 147 -1.86 -12.27 6.69
N HIS A 148 -2.51 -11.18 6.34
CA HIS A 148 -1.89 -9.86 6.35
C HIS A 148 -1.43 -9.43 7.76
N ASP A 149 -0.14 -9.10 7.91
CA ASP A 149 0.45 -8.58 9.16
C ASP A 149 -0.29 -7.37 9.75
N SER A 150 -0.87 -6.52 8.89
CA SER A 150 -1.60 -5.32 9.27
C SER A 150 -3.01 -5.60 9.83
N ALA A 151 -3.49 -6.85 9.85
CA ALA A 151 -4.84 -7.20 10.29
C ALA A 151 -5.15 -6.65 11.71
N LEU A 152 -4.24 -6.90 12.66
CA LEU A 152 -4.36 -6.42 14.05
C LEU A 152 -4.54 -4.91 14.11
N TYR A 153 -3.69 -4.17 13.39
CA TYR A 153 -3.72 -2.71 13.36
C TYR A 153 -5.10 -2.20 12.91
N TYR A 154 -5.66 -2.78 11.84
CA TYR A 154 -6.97 -2.35 11.36
C TYR A 154 -8.10 -2.65 12.35
N PHE A 155 -8.09 -3.84 12.97
CA PHE A 155 -9.15 -4.21 13.90
C PHE A 155 -9.12 -3.42 15.21
N GLU A 156 -7.93 -3.08 15.72
CA GLU A 156 -7.80 -2.21 16.89
C GLU A 156 -8.20 -0.77 16.60
N ASN A 157 -8.12 -0.33 15.34
CA ASN A 157 -8.44 1.02 14.92
C ASN A 157 -9.79 1.15 14.19
N ILE A 158 -10.62 0.11 14.19
CA ILE A 158 -11.86 0.06 13.39
C ILE A 158 -12.84 1.17 13.76
N GLU A 159 -12.85 1.61 15.02
CA GLU A 159 -13.72 2.71 15.49
C GLU A 159 -13.47 3.98 14.67
N ARG A 160 -12.20 4.36 14.54
CA ARG A 160 -11.73 5.52 13.78
C ARG A 160 -11.84 5.32 12.27
N ILE A 161 -11.48 4.13 11.78
CA ILE A 161 -11.52 3.82 10.34
C ILE A 161 -12.96 3.90 9.79
N ALA A 162 -13.95 3.53 10.60
CA ALA A 162 -15.36 3.55 10.22
C ALA A 162 -16.07 4.91 10.43
N GLU A 163 -15.36 5.97 10.87
CA GLU A 163 -15.94 7.30 11.02
C GLU A 163 -16.31 7.91 9.64
N LYS A 164 -17.34 8.76 9.62
CA LYS A 164 -17.85 9.37 8.37
C LYS A 164 -16.82 10.32 7.73
N ASP A 165 -16.07 11.02 8.57
CA ASP A 165 -15.03 11.99 8.25
C ASP A 165 -13.62 11.38 8.35
N TYR A 166 -13.52 10.04 8.37
CA TYR A 166 -12.25 9.33 8.44
C TYR A 166 -11.26 9.83 7.38
N ARG A 167 -10.08 10.24 7.84
CA ARG A 167 -8.94 10.58 6.99
C ARG A 167 -7.75 9.69 7.37
N PRO A 168 -7.15 8.96 6.41
CA PRO A 168 -5.98 8.13 6.68
C PRO A 168 -4.81 8.94 7.24
N THR A 169 -4.19 8.39 8.27
CA THR A 169 -2.93 8.85 8.84
C THR A 169 -1.75 8.23 8.08
N ASN A 170 -0.54 8.77 8.30
CA ASN A 170 0.68 8.13 7.79
C ASN A 170 0.82 6.69 8.28
N GLN A 171 0.38 6.40 9.52
CA GLN A 171 0.41 5.04 10.06
C GLN A 171 -0.52 4.11 9.29
N ASP A 172 -1.74 4.56 8.96
CA ASP A 172 -2.66 3.78 8.12
C ASP A 172 -2.05 3.49 6.75
N ILE A 173 -1.43 4.50 6.14
CA ILE A 173 -0.81 4.37 4.81
C ILE A 173 0.38 3.40 4.86
N LEU A 174 1.16 3.39 5.93
CA LEU A 174 2.25 2.42 6.11
C LEU A 174 1.73 0.98 6.16
N HIS A 175 0.60 0.75 6.83
CA HIS A 175 -0.05 -0.56 6.94
C HIS A 175 -0.75 -1.04 5.66
N THR A 176 -0.98 -0.16 4.67
CA THR A 176 -1.59 -0.58 3.39
C THR A 176 -0.74 -1.59 2.65
N ARG A 177 -1.40 -2.63 2.15
CA ARG A 177 -0.83 -3.63 1.28
C ARG A 177 -1.37 -3.46 -0.13
N VAL A 178 -0.49 -2.98 -1.00
CA VAL A 178 -0.74 -2.87 -2.44
C VAL A 178 0.31 -3.71 -3.16
N PRO A 179 -0.09 -4.66 -4.03
CA PRO A 179 0.84 -5.35 -4.89
C PRO A 179 1.68 -4.34 -5.66
N THR A 180 3.00 -4.43 -5.56
CA THR A 180 3.89 -3.51 -6.26
C THR A 180 3.89 -3.89 -7.75
N THR A 181 3.36 -3.02 -8.59
CA THR A 181 3.36 -3.20 -10.05
C THR A 181 4.56 -2.48 -10.65
N GLY A 182 5.51 -3.25 -11.20
CA GLY A 182 6.72 -2.70 -11.81
C GLY A 182 7.75 -2.16 -10.81
N VAL A 183 8.60 -1.23 -11.28
CA VAL A 183 9.68 -0.64 -10.49
C VAL A 183 9.25 0.72 -9.95
N VAL A 184 9.14 0.82 -8.63
CA VAL A 184 8.94 2.10 -7.94
C VAL A 184 10.30 2.77 -7.75
N LYS A 185 10.42 4.01 -8.19
CA LYS A 185 11.64 4.83 -8.04
C LYS A 185 11.30 6.07 -7.21
N LEU A 186 12.19 6.42 -6.29
CA LEU A 186 12.01 7.55 -5.39
C LEU A 186 13.33 8.31 -5.33
N LEU A 187 13.28 9.62 -5.57
CA LEU A 187 14.43 10.51 -5.52
C LEU A 187 14.33 11.36 -4.25
N PHE A 188 15.35 11.33 -3.40
CA PHE A 188 15.36 12.11 -2.16
C PHE A 188 16.78 12.55 -1.77
N THR A 189 16.88 13.64 -1.03
CA THR A 189 18.16 14.18 -0.54
C THR A 189 18.27 13.92 0.97
N LEU A 190 19.38 13.32 1.40
CA LEU A 190 19.71 13.11 2.81
C LEU A 190 21.08 13.73 3.09
N ASN A 191 21.12 14.72 3.98
CA ASN A 191 22.36 15.42 4.38
C ASN A 191 23.18 15.97 3.20
N GLY A 192 22.50 16.47 2.16
CA GLY A 192 23.15 17.01 0.94
C GLY A 192 23.62 15.95 -0.05
N ILE A 193 23.26 14.68 0.15
CA ILE A 193 23.52 13.57 -0.78
C ILE A 193 22.21 13.15 -1.42
N ASP A 194 22.17 13.11 -2.74
CA ASP A 194 21.00 12.66 -3.50
C ASP A 194 20.98 11.15 -3.64
N PHE A 195 19.82 10.54 -3.41
CA PHE A 195 19.56 9.12 -3.53
C PHE A 195 18.52 8.83 -4.61
N LYS A 196 18.66 7.68 -5.27
CA LYS A 196 17.77 7.19 -6.33
C LYS A 196 17.57 5.68 -6.28
#